data_AF-A0A101XKB8-F1
#
_entry.id   AF-A0A101XKB8-F1
#
_cell.length_a   1.000
_cell.length_b   1.000
_cell.length_c   1.000
_cell.angle_alpha   90.00
_cell.angle_beta   90.00
_cell.angle_gamma   90.00
#
_symmetry.space_group_name_H-M   'P 1'
#
loop_
_entity.id
_entity.type
_entity.pdbx_description
1 polymer ?
#
loop_
_entity_poly.entity_id
_entity_poly.type
_entity_poly.pdbx_seq_one_letter_code
_entity_poly.pdbx_strand_id
1 'polypeptide(L)'
;MRTIAGELAREKGGEYQRLYETALALEKAVEKHLGSKGVYANTDLYASLIFYTLGFPPEYNPANFAIARIVGWVAHVLEYWQMNGRLIRPTEKYVGSVGLKYVPLSERS
;
A
#
# COMPACT_ATOMS: atom_id res chain seq x y z
N MET A 1 9.87 1.24 12.82
CA MET A 1 9.38 -0.06 12.32
C MET A 1 10.49 -1.11 12.24
N ARG A 2 11.57 -0.87 11.48
CA ARG A 2 12.69 -1.83 11.38
C ARG A 2 13.25 -2.29 12.74
N THR A 3 13.52 -1.36 13.65
CA THR A 3 14.02 -1.68 15.00
C THR A 3 13.06 -2.57 15.78
N ILE A 4 11.76 -2.21 15.83
CA ILE A 4 10.72 -2.96 16.52
C ILE A 4 10.58 -4.38 15.93
N ALA A 5 10.61 -4.50 14.60
CA ALA A 5 10.57 -5.79 13.92
C ALA A 5 11.75 -6.68 14.35
N GLY A 6 12.96 -6.11 14.46
CA GLY A 6 14.15 -6.84 14.88
C GLY A 6 14.19 -7.18 16.38
N GLU A 7 13.58 -6.37 17.25
CA GLU A 7 13.43 -6.68 18.68
C GLU A 7 12.46 -7.85 18.86
N LEU A 8 11.28 -7.75 18.24
CA LEU A 8 10.23 -8.77 18.36
C LEU A 8 10.65 -10.11 17.74
N ALA A 9 11.32 -10.07 16.58
CA ALA A 9 11.85 -11.27 15.94
C ALA A 9 12.91 -11.97 16.80
N ARG A 10 13.76 -11.20 17.50
CA ARG A 10 14.78 -11.74 18.40
C ARG A 10 14.18 -12.36 19.65
N GLU A 11 13.13 -11.74 20.20
CA GLU A 11 12.40 -12.28 21.35
C GLU A 11 11.71 -13.60 21.02
N LYS A 12 11.02 -13.67 19.87
CA LYS A 12 10.30 -14.89 19.45
C LYS A 12 11.22 -15.98 18.89
N GLY A 13 12.32 -15.60 18.25
CA GLY A 13 13.27 -16.52 17.64
C GLY A 13 12.70 -17.32 16.47
N GLY A 14 13.36 -18.42 16.11
CA GLY A 14 12.87 -19.39 15.13
C GLY A 14 12.60 -18.82 13.74
N GLU A 15 11.39 -19.06 13.22
CA GLU A 15 10.99 -18.58 11.89
C GLU A 15 10.96 -17.05 11.80
N TYR A 16 10.60 -16.35 12.89
CA TYR A 16 10.45 -14.90 12.91
C TYR A 16 11.81 -14.21 12.75
N GLN A 17 12.83 -14.72 13.43
CA GLN A 17 14.21 -14.25 13.28
C GLN A 17 14.72 -14.49 11.85
N ARG A 18 14.43 -15.66 11.27
CA ARG A 18 14.81 -15.98 9.88
C ARG A 18 14.14 -15.05 8.87
N LEU A 19 12.85 -14.76 9.05
CA LEU A 19 12.10 -13.84 8.19
C LEU A 19 12.63 -12.41 8.28
N TYR A 20 13.00 -11.95 9.48
CA TYR A 20 13.62 -10.65 9.66
C TYR A 20 14.99 -10.56 8.96
N GLU A 21 15.86 -11.56 9.11
CA GLU A 21 17.14 -11.63 8.41
C GLU A 21 16.96 -11.69 6.89
N THR A 22 15.95 -12.42 6.42
CA THR A 22 15.58 -12.48 5.01
C THR A 22 15.16 -11.11 4.49
N ALA A 23 14.36 -10.35 5.26
CA ALA A 23 13.96 -9.00 4.88
C ALA A 23 15.14 -8.02 4.83
N LEU A 24 16.11 -8.13 5.73
CA LEU A 24 17.35 -7.33 5.68
C LEU A 24 18.17 -7.64 4.43
N ALA A 25 18.31 -8.92 4.08
CA ALA A 25 18.99 -9.33 2.85
C ALA A 25 18.25 -8.85 1.60
N LEU A 26 16.92 -8.93 1.60
CA LEU A 26 16.06 -8.44 0.54
C LEU A 26 16.18 -6.92 0.36
N GLU A 27 16.11 -6.14 1.45
CA GLU A 27 16.29 -4.68 1.42
C GLU A 27 17.63 -4.31 0.76
N LYS A 28 18.73 -4.94 1.18
CA LYS A 28 20.06 -4.72 0.59
C LYS A 28 20.12 -5.09 -0.89
N ALA A 29 19.48 -6.19 -1.27
CA ALA A 29 19.42 -6.61 -2.67
C ALA A 29 18.59 -5.63 -3.52
N VAL A 30 17.43 -5.20 -3.04
CA VAL A 30 16.56 -4.22 -3.72
C VAL A 30 17.28 -2.90 -3.88
N GLU A 31 17.89 -2.38 -2.82
CA GLU A 31 18.65 -1.13 -2.88
C GLU A 31 19.79 -1.19 -3.90
N LYS A 32 20.53 -2.31 -3.93
CA LYS A 32 21.61 -2.51 -4.91
C LYS A 32 21.12 -2.46 -6.37
N HIS A 33 19.97 -3.06 -6.68
CA HIS A 33 19.50 -3.22 -8.06
C HIS A 33 18.53 -2.14 -8.52
N LEU A 34 17.79 -1.54 -7.59
CA LEU A 34 16.66 -0.64 -7.85
C LEU A 34 16.77 0.71 -7.11
N GLY A 35 17.76 0.89 -6.23
CA GLY A 35 17.97 2.16 -5.53
C GLY A 35 18.22 3.34 -6.47
N SER A 36 18.88 3.11 -7.60
CA SER A 36 19.06 4.13 -8.65
C SER A 36 17.74 4.60 -9.29
N LYS A 37 16.69 3.78 -9.18
CA LYS A 37 15.32 4.11 -9.61
C LYS A 37 14.47 4.69 -8.47
N GLY A 38 15.07 4.95 -7.30
CA GLY A 38 14.36 5.46 -6.12
C GLY A 38 13.56 4.41 -5.36
N VAL A 39 13.81 3.12 -5.58
CA VAL A 39 13.08 2.03 -4.91
C VAL A 39 13.84 1.61 -3.65
N TYR A 40 13.23 1.85 -2.49
CA TYR A 40 13.74 1.51 -1.17
C TYR A 40 12.67 0.79 -0.35
N ALA A 41 13.07 0.12 0.72
CA ALA A 41 12.12 -0.46 1.66
C ALA A 41 11.26 0.65 2.29
N ASN A 42 9.94 0.52 2.17
CA ASN A 42 9.00 1.40 2.83
C ASN A 42 8.59 0.83 4.20
N THR A 43 7.70 1.54 4.88
CA THR A 43 7.16 1.16 6.20
C THR A 43 6.49 -0.22 6.19
N ASP A 44 5.86 -0.61 5.09
CA ASP A 44 5.01 -1.81 5.00
C ASP A 44 5.81 -3.11 5.07
N LEU A 45 7.05 -3.12 4.57
CA LEU A 45 7.95 -4.28 4.65
C LEU A 45 8.10 -4.75 6.11
N TYR A 46 8.45 -3.81 6.99
CA TYR A 46 8.69 -4.11 8.40
C TYR A 46 7.39 -4.20 9.21
N ALA A 47 6.34 -3.47 8.82
CA ALA A 47 5.02 -3.60 9.45
C ALA A 47 4.44 -5.01 9.26
N SER A 48 4.57 -5.59 8.07
CA SER A 48 4.11 -6.95 7.78
C SER A 48 4.79 -8.00 8.66
N LEU A 49 6.10 -7.86 8.89
CA LEU A 49 6.83 -8.74 9.80
C LEU A 49 6.36 -8.59 11.25
N ILE A 50 6.10 -7.37 11.70
CA ILE A 50 5.58 -7.12 13.06
C ILE A 50 4.22 -7.80 13.23
N PHE A 51 3.27 -7.58 12.32
CA PHE A 51 1.94 -8.20 12.41
C PHE A 51 1.99 -9.72 12.36
N TYR A 52 2.81 -10.29 11.47
CA TYR A 52 2.99 -11.73 11.40
C TYR A 52 3.57 -12.29 12.71
N THR A 53 4.57 -11.62 13.28
CA THR A 53 5.19 -12.02 14.55
C THR A 53 4.24 -11.87 15.74
N LEU A 54 3.24 -10.99 15.65
CA LEU A 54 2.15 -10.87 16.62
C LEU A 54 1.03 -11.91 16.42
N GLY A 55 1.14 -12.78 15.40
CA GLY A 55 0.19 -13.86 15.12
C GLY A 55 -0.94 -13.48 14.17
N PHE A 56 -0.88 -12.33 13.51
CA PHE A 56 -1.85 -11.98 12.47
C PHE A 56 -1.50 -12.67 11.15
N PRO A 57 -2.46 -13.36 10.51
CA PRO A 57 -2.28 -13.85 9.15
C PRO A 57 -1.98 -12.71 8.15
N PRO A 58 -1.07 -12.92 7.17
CA PRO A 58 -0.66 -11.87 6.22
C PRO A 58 -1.80 -11.21 5.43
N GLU A 59 -2.88 -11.94 5.17
CA GLU A 59 -4.08 -11.45 4.50
C GLU A 59 -4.79 -10.31 5.24
N TYR A 60 -4.52 -10.14 6.54
CA TYR A 60 -5.06 -9.03 7.33
C TYR A 60 -4.23 -7.76 7.29
N ASN A 61 -3.06 -7.75 6.64
CA ASN A 61 -2.23 -6.54 6.55
C ASN A 61 -2.99 -5.32 6.00
N PRO A 62 -3.82 -5.42 4.95
CA PRO A 62 -4.63 -4.29 4.49
C PRO A 62 -5.65 -3.80 5.54
N ALA A 63 -6.25 -4.71 6.31
CA ALA A 63 -7.18 -4.36 7.37
C ALA A 63 -6.48 -3.66 8.54
N ASN A 64 -5.33 -4.17 8.98
CA ASN A 64 -4.50 -3.55 10.02
C ASN A 64 -4.05 -2.14 9.61
N PHE A 65 -3.64 -1.98 8.34
CA PHE A 65 -3.33 -0.67 7.77
C PHE A 65 -4.55 0.27 7.82
N ALA A 66 -5.71 -0.20 7.36
CA ALA A 66 -6.93 0.61 7.33
C ALA A 66 -7.32 1.08 8.75
N ILE A 67 -7.28 0.20 9.75
CA ILE A 67 -7.58 0.54 11.16
C ILE A 67 -6.70 1.70 11.64
N ALA A 68 -5.39 1.62 11.38
CA ALA A 68 -4.45 2.68 11.75
C ALA A 68 -4.70 4.00 10.97
N ARG A 69 -5.29 3.94 9.78
CA ARG A 69 -5.56 5.10 8.93
C ARG A 69 -6.89 5.79 9.19
N ILE A 70 -7.88 5.12 9.79
CA ILE A 70 -9.24 5.67 10.02
C ILE A 70 -9.19 7.06 10.67
N VAL A 71 -8.38 7.24 11.72
CA VAL A 71 -8.28 8.55 12.41
C VAL A 71 -7.80 9.64 11.45
N GLY A 72 -6.80 9.36 10.62
CA GLY A 72 -6.30 10.31 9.63
C GLY A 72 -7.29 10.60 8.51
N TRP A 73 -8.01 9.58 8.02
CA TRP A 73 -9.06 9.78 7.01
C TRP A 73 -10.19 10.65 7.54
N VAL A 74 -10.66 10.40 8.77
CA VAL A 74 -11.69 11.21 9.41
C VAL A 74 -11.20 12.65 9.61
N ALA A 75 -9.97 12.84 10.08
CA ALA A 75 -9.39 14.17 10.23
C ALA A 75 -9.36 14.95 8.90
N HIS A 76 -8.92 14.31 7.81
CA HIS A 76 -8.91 14.95 6.48
C HIS A 76 -10.31 15.31 5.97
N VAL A 77 -11.31 14.46 6.20
CA VAL A 77 -12.70 14.75 5.83
C VAL A 77 -13.23 15.96 6.60
N LEU A 78 -12.97 16.03 7.90
CA LEU A 78 -13.39 17.14 8.76
C LEU A 78 -12.70 18.45 8.34
N GLU A 79 -11.39 18.42 8.10
CA GLU A 79 -10.62 19.57 7.63
C GLU A 79 -11.17 20.08 6.29
N TYR A 80 -11.42 19.17 5.34
CA TYR A 80 -11.99 19.52 4.05
C TYR A 80 -13.38 20.16 4.15
N TRP A 81 -14.25 19.68 5.05
CA TRP A 81 -15.55 20.31 5.32
C TRP A 81 -15.43 21.69 5.95
N GLN A 82 -14.47 21.89 6.86
CA GLN A 82 -14.20 23.20 7.47
C GLN A 82 -13.66 24.23 6.45
N MET A 83 -12.93 23.78 5.43
CA MET A 83 -12.36 24.63 4.37
C MET A 83 -13.33 24.90 3.20
N ASN A 84 -14.63 25.02 3.47
CA ASN A 84 -15.71 25.24 2.49
C ASN A 84 -16.11 24.03 1.62
N GLY A 85 -15.56 22.82 1.82
CA GLY A 85 -16.11 21.56 1.32
C GLY A 85 -16.51 21.50 -0.17
N ARG A 86 -15.79 22.21 -1.05
CA ARG A 86 -16.19 22.39 -2.46
C ARG A 86 -16.21 21.07 -3.22
N LEU A 87 -17.36 20.69 -3.78
CA LEU A 87 -17.55 19.46 -4.58
C LEU A 87 -16.34 19.14 -5.49
N ILE A 88 -15.71 17.99 -5.24
CA ILE A 88 -14.63 17.47 -6.06
C ILE A 88 -15.22 16.94 -7.37
N ARG A 89 -15.03 17.67 -8.47
CA ARG A 89 -15.53 17.30 -9.81
C ARG A 89 -14.42 17.51 -10.86
N PRO A 90 -13.49 16.56 -11.00
CA PRO A 90 -12.49 16.63 -12.06
C PRO A 90 -13.18 16.57 -13.44
N THR A 91 -12.51 17.15 -14.44
CA THR A 91 -12.91 17.02 -15.85
C THR A 91 -11.92 16.10 -16.57
N GLU A 92 -12.32 15.63 -17.74
CA GLU A 92 -11.52 14.71 -18.54
C GLU A 92 -11.39 15.20 -19.99
N LYS A 93 -10.30 14.81 -20.64
CA LYS A 93 -10.07 15.05 -22.06
C LYS A 93 -10.41 13.78 -22.85
N TYR A 94 -11.55 13.79 -23.54
CA TYR A 94 -11.94 12.69 -24.42
C TYR A 94 -11.00 12.60 -25.64
N VAL A 95 -10.44 11.42 -25.90
CA VAL A 95 -9.55 11.13 -27.05
C VAL A 95 -10.09 10.01 -27.96
N GLY A 96 -11.30 9.51 -27.68
CA GLY A 96 -11.95 8.51 -28.50
C GLY A 96 -12.55 9.10 -29.79
N SER A 97 -13.04 8.23 -30.66
CA SER A 97 -13.76 8.64 -31.85
C SER A 97 -15.15 9.17 -31.48
N VAL A 98 -15.43 10.41 -31.86
CA VAL A 98 -16.75 11.04 -31.67
C VAL A 98 -17.70 10.68 -32.82
N GLY A 99 -19.01 10.69 -32.56
CA GLY A 99 -20.04 10.54 -33.60
C GLY A 99 -20.18 9.12 -34.15
N LEU A 100 -19.67 8.10 -33.46
CA LEU A 100 -19.89 6.71 -33.83
C LEU A 100 -21.39 6.39 -33.80
N LYS A 101 -21.88 5.80 -34.89
CA LYS A 101 -23.22 5.22 -34.94
C LYS A 101 -23.17 3.81 -34.40
N TYR A 102 -24.17 3.46 -33.58
CA TYR A 102 -24.32 2.10 -33.11
C TYR A 102 -24.58 1.15 -34.28
N VAL A 103 -23.79 0.08 -34.39
CA VAL A 103 -24.00 -1.00 -35.37
C VAL A 103 -24.66 -2.18 -34.64
N PRO A 104 -25.84 -2.67 -35.07
CA PRO A 104 -26.47 -3.86 -34.51
C PRO A 104 -25.51 -5.06 -34.48
N LEU A 105 -25.63 -5.91 -33.47
CA LEU A 105 -24.70 -7.04 -33.30
C LEU A 105 -24.63 -7.95 -34.52
N SER A 106 -25.77 -8.17 -35.20
CA SER A 106 -25.89 -8.94 -36.43
C SER A 106 -25.18 -8.33 -37.64
N GLU A 107 -24.82 -7.04 -37.57
CA GLU A 107 -24.20 -6.27 -38.65
C GLU A 107 -22.72 -5.95 -38.36
N ARG A 108 -22.17 -6.51 -37.27
CA ARG A 108 -20.74 -6.42 -36.96
C ARG A 108 -20.03 -7.59 -37.63
N SER A 109 -18.89 -7.32 -38.25
CA SER A 109 -17.98 -8.32 -38.85
C SER A 109 -17.14 -9.04 -37.80
#